data_AF-A0A4Y7TFE8-F1
#
_entry.id   AF-A0A4Y7TFE8-F1
#
_cell.length_a   1.000
_cell.length_b   1.000
_cell.length_c   1.000
_cell.angle_alpha   90.00
_cell.angle_beta   90.00
_cell.angle_gamma   90.00
#
_symmetry.space_group_name_H-M   'P 1'
#
loop_
_entity.id
_entity.type
_entity.pdbx_description
1 polymer ?
#
loop_
_entity_poly.entity_id
_entity_poly.type
_entity_poly.pdbx_seq_one_letter_code
_entity_poly.pdbx_strand_id
1 'polypeptide(L)'
;MNVGMASPTIPLILGALPCWIHLTCLRIRVWLNSSTEAPTHCFPDLSFLATTIWKYCLNLETLEYHSDTSCILGQDLSEPLKVCGMYCASPSAKDRKEPHSLSYLKINTGSNVAQASTIEVPLARKVAIAVFLDRLFPRLKTIGGSAAALWSEIDTLVKSYQAQRERLWGQWGSSSIALLLLEKWECLLRP
;
A
#
# COMPACT_ATOMS: atom_id res chain seq x y z
N MET A 1 -22.75 30.42 -14.15
CA MET A 1 -22.51 29.00 -13.83
C MET A 1 -21.03 28.74 -14.07
N ASN A 2 -20.23 28.63 -13.02
CA ASN A 2 -18.80 28.33 -13.13
C ASN A 2 -18.64 26.81 -13.14
N VAL A 3 -18.29 26.25 -14.30
CA VAL A 3 -17.81 24.87 -14.41
C VAL A 3 -16.40 24.88 -13.81
N GLY A 4 -16.30 24.50 -12.54
CA GLY A 4 -15.00 24.27 -11.91
C GLY A 4 -14.33 23.10 -12.60
N MET A 5 -13.35 23.37 -13.46
CA MET A 5 -12.48 22.35 -14.02
C MET A 5 -11.86 21.56 -12.86
N ALA A 6 -12.21 20.27 -12.73
CA ALA A 6 -11.52 19.36 -11.83
C ALA A 6 -10.03 19.40 -12.20
N SER A 7 -9.20 19.84 -11.26
CA SER A 7 -7.80 20.12 -11.53
C SER A 7 -7.05 18.82 -11.89
N PRO A 8 -6.41 18.71 -13.07
CA PRO A 8 -5.64 17.52 -13.49
C PRO A 8 -4.32 17.34 -12.73
N THR A 9 -4.20 17.96 -11.55
CA THR A 9 -2.95 18.09 -10.80
C THR A 9 -2.47 16.76 -10.24
N ILE A 10 -3.38 15.83 -9.90
CA ILE A 10 -2.99 14.53 -9.35
C ILE A 10 -2.28 13.68 -10.41
N PRO A 11 -2.84 13.42 -11.62
CA PRO A 11 -2.11 12.71 -12.68
C PRO A 11 -0.75 13.32 -13.03
N LEU A 12 -0.64 14.66 -13.03
CA LEU A 12 0.62 15.36 -13.30
C LEU A 12 1.66 15.13 -12.19
N ILE A 13 1.25 15.23 -10.92
CA ILE A 13 2.12 14.93 -9.78
C ILE A 13 2.55 13.46 -9.81
N LEU A 14 1.62 12.54 -10.08
CA LEU A 14 1.91 11.12 -10.15
C LEU A 14 2.87 10.79 -11.31
N GLY A 15 2.74 11.49 -12.44
CA GLY A 15 3.64 11.38 -13.58
C GLY A 15 5.05 11.91 -13.32
N ALA A 16 5.23 12.83 -12.37
CA ALA A 16 6.54 13.39 -12.00
C ALA A 16 7.29 12.56 -10.94
N LEU A 17 6.61 11.62 -10.26
CA LEU A 17 7.22 10.78 -9.20
C LEU A 17 8.49 10.03 -9.62
N PRO A 18 8.65 9.53 -10.86
CA PRO A 18 9.89 8.89 -11.32
C PRO A 18 11.14 9.79 -11.21
N CYS A 19 10.96 11.11 -11.18
CA CYS A 19 12.07 12.05 -11.10
C CYS A 19 12.49 12.38 -9.66
N TRP A 20 11.74 11.92 -8.66
CA TRP A 20 11.93 12.32 -7.26
C TRP A 20 12.74 11.30 -6.47
N ILE A 21 13.92 10.97 -7.00
CA ILE A 21 14.80 9.92 -6.47
C ILE A 21 15.23 10.11 -5.01
N HIS A 22 15.23 11.33 -4.49
CA HIS A 22 15.63 11.65 -3.11
C HIS A 22 14.45 11.91 -2.17
N LEU A 23 13.22 11.66 -2.62
CA LEU A 23 12.03 11.92 -1.83
C LEU A 23 11.92 10.92 -0.66
N THR A 24 11.97 11.44 0.57
CA THR A 24 11.81 10.66 1.80
C THR A 24 10.41 10.78 2.41
N CYS A 25 9.68 11.85 2.07
CA CYS A 25 8.33 12.09 2.58
C CYS A 25 7.41 12.59 1.46
N LEU A 26 6.24 11.96 1.32
CA LEU A 26 5.22 12.32 0.34
C LEU A 26 3.87 12.42 1.03
N ARG A 27 3.20 13.56 0.88
CA ARG A 27 1.84 13.77 1.39
C ARG A 27 0.93 14.25 0.27
N ILE A 28 -0.04 13.42 -0.12
CA ILE A 28 -1.02 13.70 -1.15
C ILE A 28 -2.36 14.01 -0.47
N ARG A 29 -2.74 15.29 -0.50
CA ARG A 29 -4.01 15.78 0.05
C ARG A 29 -4.92 16.22 -1.07
N VAL A 30 -6.06 15.56 -1.18
CA VAL A 30 -7.08 15.94 -2.15
C VAL A 30 -8.03 16.89 -1.45
N TRP A 31 -8.06 18.14 -1.89
CA TRP A 31 -9.02 19.13 -1.40
C TRP A 31 -10.35 18.88 -2.09
N LEU A 32 -11.27 18.22 -1.38
CA LEU A 32 -12.65 18.06 -1.83
C LEU A 32 -13.39 19.37 -1.56
N ASN A 33 -13.27 20.33 -2.47
CA ASN A 33 -14.19 21.45 -2.48
C ASN A 33 -15.57 20.89 -2.85
N SER A 34 -16.58 21.21 -2.05
CA SER A 34 -17.94 20.66 -1.99
C SER A 34 -18.79 20.81 -3.26
N SER A 35 -18.31 20.31 -4.39
CA SER A 35 -19.11 20.14 -5.60
C SER A 35 -19.74 18.77 -5.54
N THR A 36 -21.06 18.74 -5.64
CA THR A 36 -21.97 17.59 -5.42
C THR A 36 -21.75 16.40 -6.38
N GLU A 37 -20.80 16.49 -7.30
CA GLU A 37 -20.43 15.44 -8.25
C GLU A 37 -18.90 15.36 -8.35
N ALA A 38 -18.26 14.72 -7.36
CA ALA A 38 -16.82 14.47 -7.43
C ALA A 38 -16.53 13.47 -8.58
N PRO A 39 -15.54 13.73 -9.44
CA PRO A 39 -15.13 12.76 -10.46
C PRO A 39 -14.69 11.45 -9.80
N THR A 40 -15.18 10.32 -10.31
CA THR A 40 -14.99 8.96 -9.78
C THR A 40 -13.55 8.41 -9.84
N HIS A 41 -12.54 9.22 -10.20
CA HIS A 41 -11.16 8.76 -10.43
C HIS A 41 -10.07 9.67 -9.86
N CYS A 42 -10.38 10.53 -8.89
CA CYS A 42 -9.39 11.47 -8.34
C CYS A 42 -8.45 10.86 -7.27
N PHE A 43 -8.75 9.67 -6.74
CA PHE A 43 -8.00 9.09 -5.64
C PHE A 43 -7.14 7.90 -6.09
N PRO A 44 -5.87 7.82 -5.68
CA PRO A 44 -5.09 6.61 -5.85
C PRO A 44 -5.66 5.47 -4.98
N ASP A 45 -5.63 4.27 -5.53
CA ASP A 45 -6.04 3.03 -4.86
C ASP A 45 -4.85 2.37 -4.13
N LEU A 46 -5.01 1.15 -3.63
CA LEU A 46 -3.90 0.43 -2.98
C LEU A 46 -2.85 -0.04 -3.99
N SER A 47 -3.23 -0.34 -5.24
CA SER A 47 -2.25 -0.73 -6.27
C SER A 47 -1.26 0.37 -6.60
N PHE A 48 -1.63 1.64 -6.41
CA PHE A 48 -0.72 2.79 -6.49
C PHE A 48 0.59 2.56 -5.71
N LEU A 49 0.50 1.89 -4.55
CA LEU A 49 1.66 1.55 -3.74
C LEU A 49 2.65 0.68 -4.51
N ALA A 50 2.17 -0.31 -5.27
CA ALA A 50 3.02 -1.23 -6.01
C ALA A 50 3.45 -0.65 -7.37
N THR A 51 2.51 -0.05 -8.10
CA THR A 51 2.73 0.42 -9.47
C THR A 51 3.54 1.70 -9.54
N THR A 52 3.47 2.52 -8.48
CA THR A 52 4.14 3.82 -8.44
C THR A 52 5.14 3.92 -7.30
N ILE A 53 4.70 3.83 -6.05
CA ILE A 53 5.56 4.12 -4.89
C ILE A 53 6.73 3.16 -4.84
N TRP A 54 6.47 1.87 -4.81
CA TRP A 54 7.50 0.84 -4.76
C TRP A 54 8.45 0.88 -5.98
N LYS A 55 7.92 1.25 -7.14
CA LYS A 55 8.68 1.25 -8.39
C LYS A 55 9.62 2.45 -8.50
N TYR A 56 9.18 3.62 -8.08
CA TYR A 56 9.83 4.89 -8.39
C TYR A 56 10.33 5.67 -7.16
N CYS A 57 9.75 5.44 -5.99
CA CYS A 57 10.00 6.23 -4.78
C CYS A 57 10.85 5.45 -3.75
N LEU A 58 11.99 4.89 -4.17
CA LEU A 58 12.76 3.91 -3.38
C LEU A 58 13.22 4.41 -2.01
N ASN A 59 13.51 5.71 -1.91
CA ASN A 59 13.97 6.34 -0.67
C ASN A 59 12.82 6.87 0.20
N LEU A 60 11.57 6.64 -0.20
CA LEU A 60 10.41 7.14 0.53
C LEU A 60 10.26 6.38 1.85
N GLU A 61 10.32 7.12 2.95
CA GLU A 61 10.18 6.61 4.31
C GLU A 61 8.76 6.83 4.85
N THR A 62 8.15 7.95 4.46
CA THR A 62 6.80 8.35 4.93
C THR A 62 5.88 8.66 3.77
N LEU A 63 4.71 8.02 3.74
CA LEU A 63 3.66 8.27 2.77
C LEU A 63 2.34 8.57 3.46
N GLU A 64 1.71 9.69 3.10
CA GLU A 64 0.32 10.00 3.42
C GLU A 64 -0.45 10.20 2.11
N TYR A 65 -1.56 9.49 1.91
CA TYR A 65 -2.44 9.74 0.76
C TYR A 65 -3.91 9.50 1.11
N HIS A 66 -4.81 9.98 0.25
CA HIS A 66 -6.24 9.73 0.36
C HIS A 66 -6.67 8.65 -0.61
N SER A 67 -7.50 7.72 -0.13
CA SER A 67 -8.09 6.67 -0.96
C SER A 67 -9.60 6.64 -0.75
N ASP A 68 -10.34 6.34 -1.81
CA ASP A 68 -11.76 6.08 -1.70
C ASP A 68 -11.98 4.70 -1.07
N THR A 69 -12.95 4.61 -0.15
CA THR A 69 -13.33 3.36 0.50
C THR A 69 -13.75 2.29 -0.52
N SER A 70 -14.40 2.69 -1.60
CA SER A 70 -14.81 1.78 -2.69
C SER A 70 -13.60 1.11 -3.37
N CYS A 71 -12.49 1.85 -3.53
CA CYS A 71 -11.24 1.30 -4.07
C CYS A 71 -10.63 0.25 -3.15
N ILE A 72 -10.74 0.44 -1.82
CA ILE A 72 -10.19 -0.52 -0.84
C ILE A 72 -10.97 -1.84 -0.85
N LEU A 73 -12.29 -1.79 -1.04
CA LEU A 73 -13.14 -2.96 -0.99
C LEU A 73 -13.09 -3.80 -2.28
N GLY A 74 -13.11 -3.15 -3.45
CA GLY A 74 -13.28 -3.85 -4.74
C GLY A 74 -12.00 -4.27 -5.45
N GLN A 75 -10.84 -3.79 -5.02
CA GLN A 75 -9.60 -3.95 -5.79
C GLN A 75 -9.00 -5.37 -5.71
N ASP A 76 -8.59 -5.94 -6.83
CA ASP A 76 -7.73 -7.13 -6.80
C ASP A 76 -6.28 -6.74 -6.41
N LEU A 77 -5.81 -7.27 -5.28
CA LEU A 77 -4.45 -7.03 -4.77
C LEU A 77 -3.45 -8.11 -5.21
N SER A 78 -3.92 -9.18 -5.85
CA SER A 78 -3.07 -10.28 -6.30
C SER A 78 -2.25 -9.92 -7.54
N GLU A 79 -2.86 -9.23 -8.50
CA GLU A 79 -2.20 -8.80 -9.74
C GLU A 79 -1.02 -7.83 -9.49
N PRO A 80 -1.16 -6.76 -8.68
CA PRO A 80 -0.03 -5.86 -8.41
C PRO A 80 1.14 -6.56 -7.70
N LEU A 81 0.87 -7.60 -6.89
CA LEU A 81 1.93 -8.41 -6.27
C LEU A 81 2.66 -9.28 -7.29
N LYS A 82 1.94 -9.89 -8.24
CA LYS A 82 2.57 -10.66 -9.33
C LYS A 82 3.49 -9.76 -10.14
N VAL A 83 2.99 -8.58 -10.51
CA VAL A 83 3.76 -7.58 -11.24
C VAL A 83 5.00 -7.17 -10.44
N CYS A 84 4.86 -6.89 -9.14
CA CYS A 84 5.98 -6.58 -8.26
C CYS A 84 7.00 -7.74 -8.16
N GLY A 85 6.52 -8.99 -8.03
CA GLY A 85 7.36 -10.19 -8.00
C GLY A 85 8.12 -10.43 -9.30
N MET A 86 7.50 -10.15 -10.46
CA MET A 86 8.18 -10.18 -11.76
C MET A 86 9.27 -9.11 -11.86
N TYR A 87 9.05 -7.92 -11.30
CA TYR A 87 10.08 -6.90 -11.22
C TYR A 87 11.23 -7.31 -10.29
N CYS A 88 10.97 -8.01 -9.17
CA CYS A 88 12.02 -8.59 -8.34
C CYS A 88 12.85 -9.67 -9.08
N ALA A 89 12.28 -10.32 -10.09
CA ALA A 89 12.96 -11.30 -10.95
C ALA A 89 13.67 -10.68 -12.17
N SER A 90 13.46 -9.38 -12.45
CA SER A 90 14.13 -8.67 -13.55
C SER A 90 15.65 -8.59 -13.32
N PRO A 91 16.49 -8.68 -14.37
CA PRO A 91 17.94 -8.51 -14.25
C PRO A 91 18.35 -7.18 -13.60
N SER A 92 17.55 -6.11 -13.75
CA SER A 92 17.76 -4.81 -13.09
C SER A 92 17.36 -4.76 -11.61
N ALA A 93 16.63 -5.77 -11.11
CA ALA A 93 16.35 -5.94 -9.69
C ALA A 93 17.36 -6.84 -8.98
N LYS A 94 18.29 -7.48 -9.72
CA LYS A 94 19.44 -8.15 -9.11
C LYS A 94 20.38 -7.19 -8.37
N ASP A 95 20.33 -5.89 -8.71
CA ASP A 95 21.02 -4.84 -7.97
C ASP A 95 20.26 -4.34 -6.72
N ARG A 96 19.00 -4.76 -6.53
CA ARG A 96 18.21 -4.41 -5.35
C ARG A 96 18.59 -5.34 -4.19
N LYS A 97 19.72 -5.05 -3.55
CA LYS A 97 20.12 -5.74 -2.31
C LYS A 97 19.26 -5.38 -1.10
N GLU A 98 18.55 -4.25 -1.14
CA GLU A 98 17.85 -3.73 0.01
C GLU A 98 16.33 -3.61 -0.18
N PRO A 99 15.54 -3.96 0.85
CA PRO A 99 14.09 -3.71 0.85
C PRO A 99 13.81 -2.21 0.92
N HIS A 100 12.70 -1.78 0.31
CA HIS A 100 12.28 -0.37 0.27
C HIS A 100 12.16 0.23 1.67
N SER A 101 12.50 1.51 1.76
CA SER A 101 12.65 2.24 3.03
C SER A 101 11.34 2.69 3.68
N LEU A 102 10.17 2.35 3.10
CA LEU A 102 8.90 2.86 3.59
C LEU A 102 8.62 2.27 4.97
N SER A 103 8.51 3.15 5.96
CA SER A 103 8.33 2.78 7.37
C SER A 103 7.05 3.35 7.98
N TYR A 104 6.49 4.41 7.39
CA TYR A 104 5.25 5.02 7.84
C TYR A 104 4.26 5.18 6.67
N LEU A 105 3.09 4.57 6.81
CA LEU A 105 2.01 4.63 5.82
C LEU A 105 0.73 5.17 6.46
N LYS A 106 0.20 6.25 5.92
CA LYS A 106 -1.07 6.83 6.33
C LYS A 106 -2.05 6.89 5.16
N ILE A 107 -3.17 6.20 5.29
CA ILE A 107 -4.21 6.12 4.26
C ILE A 107 -5.48 6.75 4.80
N ASN A 108 -5.82 7.94 4.30
CA ASN A 108 -7.02 8.62 4.70
C ASN A 108 -8.18 8.15 3.81
N THR A 109 -9.11 7.42 4.42
CA THR A 109 -10.32 6.87 3.81
C THR A 109 -11.53 7.75 4.12
N GLY A 110 -12.22 8.19 3.08
CA GLY A 110 -13.45 8.97 3.20
C GLY A 110 -13.24 10.48 3.28
N SER A 111 -14.27 11.20 2.85
CA SER A 111 -14.34 12.67 2.82
C SER A 111 -14.80 13.28 4.14
N ASN A 112 -15.35 12.48 5.06
CA ASN A 112 -15.92 12.97 6.31
C ASN A 112 -15.66 12.02 7.51
N VAL A 113 -15.31 12.59 8.66
CA VAL A 113 -14.88 11.86 9.88
C VAL A 113 -15.97 10.91 10.39
N ALA A 114 -17.24 11.26 10.21
CA ALA A 114 -18.38 10.42 10.63
C ALA A 114 -18.54 9.13 9.81
N GLN A 115 -18.08 9.10 8.56
CA GLN A 115 -18.11 7.88 7.73
C GLN A 115 -16.88 6.99 7.97
N ALA A 116 -15.77 7.56 8.46
CA ALA A 116 -14.55 6.81 8.70
C ALA A 116 -14.72 5.77 9.82
N SER A 117 -15.63 5.98 10.77
CA SER A 117 -15.93 5.04 11.86
C SER A 117 -16.83 3.87 11.47
N THR A 118 -17.46 3.90 10.29
CA THR A 118 -18.44 2.88 9.85
C THR A 118 -17.94 1.99 8.72
N ILE A 119 -16.67 2.13 8.31
CA ILE A 119 -16.10 1.30 7.24
C ILE A 119 -15.87 -0.12 7.77
N GLU A 120 -16.82 -1.01 7.50
CA GLU A 120 -16.67 -2.43 7.76
C GLU A 120 -15.99 -3.10 6.57
N VAL A 121 -14.74 -3.53 6.78
CA VAL A 121 -14.00 -4.36 5.83
C VAL A 121 -13.99 -5.79 6.35
N PRO A 122 -14.42 -6.79 5.55
CA PRO A 122 -14.36 -8.20 5.95
C PRO A 122 -12.95 -8.63 6.36
N LEU A 123 -12.83 -9.53 7.34
CA LEU A 123 -11.53 -9.99 7.85
C LEU A 123 -10.62 -10.53 6.74
N ALA A 124 -11.17 -11.36 5.83
CA ALA A 124 -10.42 -11.90 4.70
C ALA A 124 -9.78 -10.79 3.84
N ARG A 125 -10.48 -9.66 3.68
CA ARG A 125 -9.97 -8.51 2.95
C ARG A 125 -8.90 -7.75 3.73
N LYS A 126 -9.08 -7.56 5.04
CA LYS A 126 -8.04 -6.99 5.93
C LYS A 126 -6.75 -7.82 5.88
N VAL A 127 -6.88 -9.15 5.90
CA VAL A 127 -5.76 -10.09 5.74
C VAL A 127 -5.08 -9.91 4.38
N ALA A 128 -5.83 -9.84 3.28
CA ALA A 128 -5.26 -9.62 1.95
C ALA A 128 -4.48 -8.30 1.87
N ILE A 129 -5.00 -7.22 2.47
CA ILE A 129 -4.31 -5.93 2.54
C ILE A 129 -3.05 -6.05 3.40
N ALA A 130 -3.10 -6.72 4.55
CA ALA A 130 -1.95 -6.88 5.42
C ALA A 130 -0.83 -7.67 4.73
N VAL A 131 -1.14 -8.80 4.09
CA VAL A 131 -0.16 -9.58 3.30
C VAL A 131 0.40 -8.74 2.15
N PHE A 132 -0.46 -7.99 1.45
CA PHE A 132 -0.04 -7.08 0.39
C PHE A 132 0.99 -6.06 0.89
N LEU A 133 0.70 -5.37 2.00
CA LEU A 133 1.56 -4.34 2.57
C LEU A 133 2.85 -4.92 3.15
N ASP A 134 2.78 -6.06 3.84
CA ASP A 134 3.95 -6.71 4.41
C ASP A 134 4.95 -7.15 3.32
N ARG A 135 4.44 -7.71 2.22
CA ARG A 135 5.27 -8.10 1.07
C ARG A 135 5.87 -6.90 0.36
N LEU A 136 5.05 -5.85 0.20
CA LEU A 136 5.47 -4.67 -0.52
C LEU A 136 6.37 -3.78 0.33
N PHE A 137 6.25 -3.73 1.65
CA PHE A 137 7.10 -2.88 2.49
C PHE A 137 7.51 -3.64 3.76
N PRO A 138 8.51 -4.53 3.68
CA PRO A 138 8.93 -5.35 4.82
C PRO A 138 9.43 -4.55 6.04
N ARG A 139 9.82 -3.27 5.83
CA ARG A 139 10.30 -2.34 6.88
C ARG A 139 9.18 -1.45 7.46
N LEU A 140 7.91 -1.70 7.10
CA LEU A 140 6.78 -0.89 7.53
C LEU A 140 6.56 -1.02 9.04
N LYS A 141 6.71 0.09 9.78
CA LYS A 141 6.61 0.12 11.25
C LYS A 141 5.22 0.50 11.74
N THR A 142 4.57 1.39 11.00
CA THR A 142 3.28 1.95 11.40
C THR A 142 2.38 2.17 10.19
N ILE A 143 1.16 1.68 10.31
CA ILE A 143 0.04 2.00 9.42
C ILE A 143 -1.02 2.79 10.19
N GLY A 144 -1.57 3.82 9.56
CA GLY A 144 -2.65 4.61 10.13
C GLY A 144 -3.55 5.21 9.07
N GLY A 145 -4.54 5.98 9.52
CA GLY A 145 -5.50 6.61 8.61
C GLY A 145 -6.69 7.22 9.34
N SER A 146 -7.60 7.84 8.60
CA SER A 146 -8.84 8.43 9.14
C SER A 146 -9.78 7.38 9.74
N ALA A 147 -9.88 6.19 9.12
CA ALA A 147 -10.57 5.04 9.71
C ALA A 147 -9.66 4.32 10.73
N ALA A 148 -9.43 4.97 11.88
CA ALA A 148 -8.40 4.56 12.83
C ALA A 148 -8.53 3.09 13.29
N ALA A 149 -9.74 2.62 13.56
CA ALA A 149 -9.98 1.22 13.97
C ALA A 149 -9.57 0.22 12.88
N LEU A 150 -10.01 0.44 11.64
CA LEU A 150 -9.66 -0.39 10.49
C LEU A 150 -8.14 -0.47 10.29
N TRP A 151 -7.46 0.68 10.26
CA TRP A 151 -6.02 0.73 10.02
C TRP A 151 -5.22 0.16 11.19
N SER A 152 -5.71 0.29 12.43
CA SER A 152 -5.10 -0.34 13.60
C SER A 152 -5.16 -1.87 13.55
N GLU A 153 -6.27 -2.43 13.07
CA GLU A 153 -6.38 -3.89 12.86
C GLU A 153 -5.42 -4.37 11.77
N ILE A 154 -5.36 -3.66 10.65
CA ILE A 154 -4.43 -3.98 9.55
C ILE A 154 -2.96 -3.85 10.01
N ASP A 155 -2.62 -2.81 10.77
CA ASP A 155 -1.29 -2.63 11.37
C ASP A 155 -0.89 -3.82 12.25
N THR A 156 -1.83 -4.29 13.08
CA THR A 156 -1.64 -5.47 13.93
C THR A 156 -1.39 -6.73 13.10
N LEU A 157 -2.18 -6.94 12.03
CA LEU A 157 -2.00 -8.07 11.12
C LEU A 157 -0.63 -8.01 10.42
N VAL A 158 -0.23 -6.85 9.89
CA VAL A 158 1.08 -6.66 9.24
C VAL A 158 2.21 -7.00 10.21
N LYS A 159 2.18 -6.48 11.44
CA LYS A 159 3.19 -6.79 12.47
C LYS A 159 3.24 -8.29 12.81
N SER A 160 2.09 -8.96 12.84
CA SER A 160 2.02 -10.41 13.04
C SER A 160 2.74 -11.17 11.91
N TYR A 161 2.50 -10.81 10.65
CA TYR A 161 3.20 -11.42 9.50
C TYR A 161 4.70 -11.12 9.49
N GLN A 162 5.10 -9.88 9.79
CA GLN A 162 6.50 -9.49 9.92
C GLN A 162 7.22 -10.33 10.99
N ALA A 163 6.62 -10.46 12.18
CA ALA A 163 7.19 -11.25 13.27
C ALA A 163 7.32 -12.74 12.89
N GLN A 164 6.34 -13.30 12.17
CA GLN A 164 6.42 -14.68 11.68
C GLN A 164 7.58 -14.85 10.67
N ARG A 165 7.70 -13.92 9.71
CA ARG A 165 8.79 -13.95 8.71
C ARG A 165 10.16 -13.82 9.37
N GLU A 166 10.33 -12.90 10.31
CA GLU A 166 11.58 -12.72 11.04
C GLU A 166 11.96 -13.97 11.85
N ARG A 167 10.99 -14.64 12.49
CA ARG A 167 11.22 -15.92 13.16
C ARG A 167 11.70 -16.99 12.19
N LEU A 168 11.07 -17.09 11.01
CA LEU A 168 11.47 -18.05 9.98
C LEU A 168 12.86 -17.74 9.42
N TRP A 169 13.21 -16.47 9.20
CA TRP A 169 14.55 -16.10 8.75
C TRP A 169 15.63 -16.25 9.82
N GLY A 170 15.29 -15.97 11.09
CA GLY A 170 16.20 -16.14 12.22
C GLY A 170 16.47 -17.61 12.56
N GLN A 171 15.50 -18.50 12.33
CA GLN A 171 15.67 -19.94 12.52
C GLN A 171 16.37 -20.65 11.35
N TRP A 172 16.30 -20.08 10.14
CA TRP A 172 16.78 -20.71 8.91
C TRP A 172 17.70 -19.74 8.18
N GLY A 173 18.93 -19.56 8.67
CA GLY A 173 19.91 -18.66 8.06
C GLY A 173 20.00 -18.83 6.55
N SER A 174 19.61 -17.79 5.80
CA SER A 174 19.67 -17.61 4.34
C SER A 174 19.54 -18.87 3.46
N SER A 175 18.70 -19.83 3.83
CA SER A 175 18.45 -21.02 3.00
C SER A 175 17.18 -20.83 2.18
N SER A 176 17.25 -21.18 0.89
CA SER A 176 16.13 -21.16 -0.09
C SER A 176 14.85 -21.89 0.37
N ILE A 177 14.92 -22.64 1.47
CA ILE A 177 13.81 -23.36 2.10
C ILE A 177 12.80 -22.40 2.75
N ALA A 178 13.23 -21.24 3.27
CA ALA A 178 12.33 -20.28 3.92
C ALA A 178 11.32 -19.67 2.92
N LEU A 179 11.71 -19.47 1.66
CA LEU A 179 10.82 -19.00 0.59
C LEU A 179 9.79 -20.07 0.20
N LEU A 180 10.19 -21.34 0.10
CA LEU A 180 9.30 -22.46 -0.21
C LEU A 180 8.26 -22.73 0.88
N LEU A 181 8.60 -22.48 2.15
CA LEU A 181 7.67 -22.63 3.27
C LEU A 181 6.65 -21.49 3.33
N LEU A 182 7.04 -20.27 2.97
CA LEU A 182 6.13 -19.13 2.82
C LEU A 182 5.10 -19.39 1.71
N GLU A 183 5.53 -19.90 0.54
CA GLU A 183 4.61 -20.30 -0.55
C GLU A 183 3.66 -21.44 -0.12
N LYS A 184 4.14 -22.43 0.63
CA LYS A 184 3.29 -23.51 1.17
C LYS A 184 2.28 -23.03 2.21
N TRP A 185 2.64 -22.03 3.02
CA TRP A 185 1.72 -21.42 3.99
C TRP A 185 0.57 -20.67 3.31
N GLU A 186 0.83 -20.05 2.16
CA GLU A 186 -0.22 -19.39 1.36
C GLU A 186 -1.24 -20.36 0.77
N CYS A 187 -0.84 -21.61 0.48
CA CYS A 187 -1.77 -22.65 0.08
C CYS A 187 -2.73 -23.07 1.21
N LEU A 188 -2.36 -22.87 2.47
CA LEU A 188 -3.20 -23.20 3.63
C LEU A 188 -4.17 -22.09 4.03
N LEU A 189 -3.97 -20.87 3.53
CA LEU A 189 -4.82 -19.70 3.78
C LEU A 189 -5.76 -19.35 2.63
N ARG A 190 -5.74 -20.12 1.52
CA ARG A 190 -6.82 -20.11 0.53
C ARG A 190 -7.96 -20.99 1.05
N PRO A 191 -9.20 -20.49 1.12
CA PRO A 191 -10.37 -21.36 1.30
C PRO A 191 -10.55 -22.32 0.12
#